data_AF-A0A9P4JHP8-F1
#
_entry.id   AF-A0A9P4JHP8-F1
#
_cell.length_a   1.000
_cell.length_b   1.000
_cell.length_c   1.000
_cell.angle_alpha   90.00
_cell.angle_beta   90.00
_cell.angle_gamma   90.00
#
_symmetry.space_group_name_H-M   'P 1'
#
loop_
_entity.id
_entity.type
_entity.pdbx_description
1 polymer ?
#
loop_
_entity_poly.entity_id
_entity_poly.type
_entity_poly.pdbx_seq_one_letter_code
_entity_poly.pdbx_strand_id
1 'polypeptide(L)'
;MNHLFTHQQQFPGEWSQGHHQHPTHHVAQQHVQVQAQAQAQAAAAAAQAAQQQHYNRIAANNGVQIPDQGMSEDNRRVLEWIAQLMKPATRETALLELSKKREQVPELALILWHSFGVMASLLQEIISVYPLLNPSQLTAAASNRVCNALALLQCVASHTDTRTLFLNAHIPLFLYPFLNTTSKSRPFEYLRLTSLGVIGALVKNDSSEVINFLLTTEIIPLCLRIMETGSELSKTVAIFIVQKILLDDIGLAYICQTYERFYAVGTVLSNMVGQLVDQQTVRLLKHVVRCFLRLSDNARAREALRQCLPEPLRDATFSSVLRDDAATKRCLAQLLINLSDNVAEPSHNQPLLH
;
A
#
# COMPACT_ATOMS: atom_id res chain seq x y z
N MET A 1 21.23 46.74 10.76
CA MET A 1 20.61 47.28 11.99
C MET A 1 19.83 46.12 12.58
N ASN A 2 20.35 45.27 13.47
CA ASN A 2 21.18 45.46 14.69
C ASN A 2 20.33 45.83 15.93
N HIS A 3 20.66 45.24 17.09
CA HIS A 3 20.03 45.36 18.43
C HIS A 3 18.71 44.57 18.61
N LEU A 4 18.52 43.60 19.53
CA LEU A 4 19.25 43.12 20.74
C LEU A 4 19.02 43.94 22.04
N PHE A 5 18.84 43.24 23.18
CA PHE A 5 18.46 43.66 24.56
C PHE A 5 16.95 43.97 24.76
N THR A 6 16.16 43.49 25.75
CA THR A 6 16.25 43.02 27.17
C THR A 6 16.28 44.09 28.28
N HIS A 7 15.16 44.20 29.03
CA HIS A 7 14.95 44.50 30.48
C HIS A 7 13.41 44.65 30.65
N GLN A 8 12.67 44.08 31.61
CA GLN A 8 12.75 44.04 33.08
C GLN A 8 12.34 45.37 33.78
N GLN A 9 11.13 45.39 34.33
CA GLN A 9 10.60 46.21 35.45
C GLN A 9 9.32 45.48 35.93
N GLN A 10 9.02 45.10 37.19
CA GLN A 10 9.17 45.59 38.58
C GLN A 10 8.07 46.54 39.12
N PHE A 11 7.32 46.00 40.10
CA PHE A 11 6.52 46.65 41.17
C PHE A 11 5.33 47.56 40.77
N PRO A 12 4.30 47.71 41.64
CA PRO A 12 4.30 48.37 42.97
C PRO A 12 4.11 47.36 44.13
N GLY A 13 4.20 47.64 45.44
CA GLY A 13 4.37 48.84 46.28
C GLY A 13 4.21 48.41 47.77
N GLU A 14 4.16 49.23 48.83
CA GLU A 14 4.41 50.67 49.06
C GLU A 14 4.46 50.96 50.59
N TRP A 15 4.77 52.20 50.99
CA TRP A 15 4.58 52.90 52.28
C TRP A 15 5.69 52.97 53.34
N SER A 16 5.68 54.11 54.03
CA SER A 16 6.79 54.76 54.73
C SER A 16 6.63 54.78 56.25
N GLN A 17 7.76 54.86 56.96
CA GLN A 17 8.13 55.89 57.95
C GLN A 17 9.28 55.38 58.82
N GLY A 18 10.09 56.28 59.38
CA GLY A 18 11.12 55.91 60.35
C GLY A 18 11.26 56.97 61.43
N HIS A 19 11.71 56.56 62.62
CA HIS A 19 12.49 57.40 63.55
C HIS A 19 13.14 56.55 64.68
N HIS A 20 14.42 56.89 64.94
CA HIS A 20 15.19 56.82 66.21
C HIS A 20 15.39 55.52 67.05
N GLN A 21 16.64 55.02 66.98
CA GLN A 21 17.60 54.72 68.07
C GLN A 21 17.12 54.47 69.53
N HIS A 22 17.50 53.32 70.11
CA HIS A 22 18.49 53.15 71.22
C HIS A 22 18.73 51.62 71.49
N PRO A 23 19.74 51.17 72.27
CA PRO A 23 20.53 49.99 71.86
C PRO A 23 20.75 48.93 72.98
N THR A 24 20.00 47.83 72.95
CA THR A 24 20.28 46.65 73.79
C THR A 24 19.80 45.37 73.09
N HIS A 25 20.72 44.41 72.87
CA HIS A 25 20.53 42.94 72.64
C HIS A 25 21.53 42.31 71.65
N HIS A 26 22.84 42.56 71.82
CA HIS A 26 23.86 42.08 70.86
C HIS A 26 24.30 40.60 71.02
N VAL A 27 23.78 39.85 72.00
CA VAL A 27 24.27 38.49 72.33
C VAL A 27 23.33 37.35 71.89
N ALA A 28 22.03 37.64 71.66
CA ALA A 28 21.06 36.61 71.29
C ALA A 28 21.03 36.27 69.78
N GLN A 29 21.38 37.22 68.91
CA GLN A 29 21.31 37.02 67.45
C GLN A 29 22.35 36.03 66.91
N GLN A 30 23.53 35.92 67.54
CA GLN A 30 24.65 35.14 66.99
C GLN A 30 24.40 33.63 67.07
N HIS A 31 23.71 33.13 68.10
CA HIS A 31 23.32 31.72 68.21
C HIS A 31 22.25 31.31 67.19
N VAL A 32 21.23 32.16 66.97
CA VAL A 32 20.16 31.88 65.98
C VAL A 32 20.73 31.82 64.56
N GLN A 33 21.71 32.67 64.24
CA GLN A 33 22.31 32.73 62.91
C GLN A 33 23.15 31.48 62.61
N VAL A 34 23.95 30.98 63.56
CA VAL A 34 24.70 29.73 63.41
C VAL A 34 23.76 28.52 63.28
N GLN A 35 22.68 28.47 64.06
CA GLN A 35 21.71 27.38 64.02
C GLN A 35 20.93 27.36 62.70
N ALA A 36 20.50 28.52 62.19
CA ALA A 36 19.87 28.65 60.88
C ALA A 36 20.82 28.25 59.73
N GLN A 37 22.12 28.57 59.82
CA GLN A 37 23.11 28.24 58.81
C GLN A 37 23.42 26.73 58.76
N ALA A 38 23.49 26.07 59.93
CA ALA A 38 23.58 24.61 60.02
C ALA A 38 22.33 23.91 59.44
N GLN A 39 21.14 24.47 59.71
CA GLN A 39 19.87 23.91 59.21
C GLN A 39 19.72 24.10 57.69
N ALA A 40 20.21 25.22 57.14
CA ALA A 40 20.30 25.45 55.70
C ALA A 40 21.30 24.50 55.01
N GLN A 41 22.44 24.21 55.63
CA GLN A 41 23.41 23.24 55.13
C GLN A 41 22.86 21.80 55.17
N ALA A 42 22.14 21.43 56.22
CA ALA A 42 21.44 20.14 56.31
C ALA A 42 20.34 20.01 55.22
N ALA A 43 19.57 21.08 54.98
CA ALA A 43 18.56 21.11 53.92
C ALA A 43 19.19 21.01 52.51
N ALA A 44 20.33 21.67 52.28
CA ALA A 44 21.07 21.57 51.02
C ALA A 44 21.64 20.16 50.79
N ALA A 45 22.20 19.52 51.82
CA ALA A 45 22.67 18.13 51.74
C ALA A 45 21.51 17.15 51.49
N ALA A 46 20.36 17.34 52.15
CA ALA A 46 19.16 16.54 51.91
C ALA A 46 18.61 16.73 50.48
N ALA A 47 18.63 17.96 49.96
CA ALA A 47 18.23 18.25 48.58
C ALA A 47 19.17 17.59 47.56
N GLN A 48 20.49 17.62 47.78
CA GLN A 48 21.47 16.92 46.93
C GLN A 48 21.30 15.40 46.98
N ALA A 49 21.06 14.82 48.17
CA ALA A 49 20.76 13.40 48.31
C ALA A 49 19.45 13.00 47.61
N ALA A 50 18.40 13.82 47.71
CA ALA A 50 17.14 13.61 46.99
C ALA A 50 17.33 13.74 45.47
N GLN A 51 18.18 14.65 45.00
CA GLN A 51 18.49 14.82 43.58
C GLN A 51 19.33 13.66 43.03
N GLN A 52 20.28 13.12 43.81
CA GLN A 52 20.98 11.87 43.47
C GLN A 52 20.05 10.65 43.49
N GLN A 53 19.11 10.56 44.43
CA GLN A 53 18.07 9.51 44.41
C GLN A 53 17.13 9.66 43.21
N HIS A 54 16.81 10.88 42.78
CA HIS A 54 16.03 11.12 41.57
C HIS A 54 16.81 10.73 40.31
N TYR A 55 18.11 11.07 40.23
CA TYR A 55 18.97 10.66 39.12
C TYR A 55 19.17 9.14 39.07
N ASN A 56 19.38 8.48 40.22
CA ASN A 56 19.43 7.03 40.31
C ASN A 56 18.08 6.37 39.99
N ARG A 57 16.93 7.00 40.30
CA ARG A 57 15.61 6.53 39.85
C ARG A 57 15.42 6.67 38.34
N ILE A 58 15.91 7.75 37.72
CA ILE A 58 15.89 7.91 36.25
C ILE A 58 16.83 6.89 35.59
N ALA A 59 18.02 6.67 36.14
CA ALA A 59 18.94 5.63 35.68
C ALA A 59 18.36 4.22 35.85
N ALA A 60 17.65 3.94 36.96
CA ALA A 60 16.94 2.69 37.17
C ALA A 60 15.70 2.52 36.27
N ASN A 61 15.00 3.60 35.92
CA ASN A 61 13.90 3.57 34.94
C ASN A 61 14.39 3.35 33.50
N ASN A 62 15.54 3.92 33.12
CA ASN A 62 16.25 3.55 31.88
C ASN A 62 16.90 2.15 31.99
N GLY A 63 17.03 1.64 33.21
CA GLY A 63 17.40 0.27 33.55
C GLY A 63 16.21 -0.69 33.68
N VAL A 64 15.01 -0.30 33.23
CA VAL A 64 13.95 -1.27 32.92
C VAL A 64 14.40 -2.06 31.70
N GLN A 65 15.22 -3.08 31.97
CA GLN A 65 15.18 -4.31 31.20
C GLN A 65 13.73 -4.78 31.26
N ILE A 66 12.96 -4.44 30.22
CA ILE A 66 11.73 -5.15 29.89
C ILE A 66 12.13 -6.63 29.94
N PRO A 67 11.48 -7.46 30.78
CA PRO A 67 11.83 -8.86 30.84
C PRO A 67 11.75 -9.42 29.42
N ASP A 68 12.87 -9.97 28.96
CA ASP A 68 13.02 -10.57 27.63
C ASP A 68 12.33 -11.95 27.60
N GLN A 69 11.07 -11.93 28.03
CA GLN A 69 10.21 -13.06 28.34
C GLN A 69 9.07 -13.08 27.32
N GLY A 70 9.25 -13.87 26.26
CA GLY A 70 8.17 -14.25 25.35
C GLY A 70 8.38 -13.92 23.87
N MET A 71 9.39 -13.13 23.50
CA MET A 71 9.69 -12.93 22.08
C MET A 71 10.41 -14.16 21.52
N SER A 72 9.71 -14.92 20.67
CA SER A 72 10.28 -16.08 19.96
C SER A 72 11.57 -15.72 19.23
N GLU A 73 12.51 -16.67 19.15
CA GLU A 73 13.74 -16.57 18.36
C GLU A 73 13.46 -16.20 16.89
N ASP A 74 12.35 -16.68 16.31
CA ASP A 74 11.91 -16.29 14.96
C ASP A 74 11.58 -14.78 14.88
N ASN A 75 10.93 -14.22 15.90
CA ASN A 75 10.59 -12.79 15.93
C ASN A 75 11.85 -11.92 16.09
N ARG A 76 12.84 -12.36 16.89
CA ARG A 76 14.15 -11.69 16.99
C ARG A 76 14.84 -11.64 15.63
N ARG A 77 14.89 -12.76 14.91
CA ARG A 77 15.50 -12.85 13.57
C ARG A 77 14.80 -11.95 12.55
N VAL A 78 13.46 -11.88 12.59
CA VAL A 78 12.70 -10.94 11.75
C VAL A 78 13.10 -9.49 12.02
N LEU A 79 13.17 -9.06 13.28
CA LEU A 79 13.59 -7.70 13.63
C LEU A 79 15.06 -7.43 13.25
N GLU A 80 15.94 -8.44 13.34
CA GLU A 80 17.32 -8.31 12.88
C GLU A 80 17.39 -8.11 11.35
N TRP A 81 16.68 -8.92 10.56
CA TRP A 81 16.62 -8.73 9.11
C TRP A 81 16.02 -7.38 8.72
N ILE A 82 15.00 -6.91 9.44
CA ILE A 82 14.41 -5.58 9.25
C ILE A 82 15.47 -4.49 9.45
N ALA A 83 16.30 -4.58 10.50
CA ALA A 83 17.43 -3.65 10.70
C ALA A 83 18.53 -3.82 9.62
N GLN A 84 18.75 -5.03 9.11
CA GLN A 84 19.70 -5.31 8.04
C GLN A 84 19.25 -4.77 6.66
N LEU A 85 17.96 -4.54 6.40
CA LEU A 85 17.47 -3.90 5.17
C LEU A 85 18.05 -2.48 4.98
N MET A 86 18.32 -1.77 6.07
CA MET A 86 18.87 -0.41 6.04
C MET A 86 20.33 -0.35 5.58
N LYS A 87 21.06 -1.46 5.64
CA LYS A 87 22.50 -1.53 5.33
C LYS A 87 22.70 -2.17 3.95
N PRO A 88 23.24 -1.45 2.94
CA PRO A 88 23.38 -1.97 1.57
C PRO A 88 24.10 -3.32 1.46
N ALA A 89 25.07 -3.59 2.34
CA ALA A 89 25.86 -4.82 2.34
C ALA A 89 25.08 -6.07 2.81
N THR A 90 24.05 -5.92 3.66
CA THR A 90 23.25 -7.05 4.20
C THR A 90 21.84 -7.12 3.61
N ARG A 91 21.39 -6.05 2.94
CA ARG A 91 20.02 -5.90 2.43
C ARG A 91 19.59 -7.04 1.52
N GLU A 92 20.44 -7.53 0.63
CA GLU A 92 20.07 -8.60 -0.32
C GLU A 92 19.69 -9.90 0.38
N THR A 93 20.46 -10.29 1.41
CA THR A 93 20.15 -11.45 2.27
C THR A 93 18.89 -11.21 3.09
N ALA A 94 18.74 -10.03 3.68
CA ALA A 94 17.56 -9.67 4.47
C ALA A 94 16.27 -9.68 3.63
N LEU A 95 16.32 -9.17 2.39
CA LEU A 95 15.21 -9.23 1.44
C LEU A 95 14.77 -10.69 1.16
N LEU A 96 15.74 -11.58 0.95
CA LEU A 96 15.49 -12.99 0.65
C LEU A 96 14.88 -13.75 1.84
N GLU A 97 15.34 -13.50 3.06
CA GLU A 97 14.78 -14.19 4.23
C GLU A 97 13.42 -13.63 4.66
N LEU A 98 13.24 -12.30 4.61
CA LEU A 98 11.94 -11.68 4.90
C LEU A 98 10.89 -12.06 3.86
N SER A 99 11.23 -12.17 2.56
CA SER A 99 10.25 -12.54 1.53
C SER A 99 9.68 -13.95 1.74
N LYS A 100 10.47 -14.89 2.27
CA LYS A 100 10.03 -16.23 2.68
C LYS A 100 9.13 -16.20 3.93
N LYS A 101 9.32 -15.23 4.83
CA LYS A 101 8.59 -15.11 6.10
C LYS A 101 7.25 -14.38 6.00
N ARG A 102 6.93 -13.78 4.85
CA ARG A 102 5.71 -12.98 4.61
C ARG A 102 4.37 -13.66 4.94
N GLU A 103 4.32 -14.99 4.88
CA GLU A 103 3.12 -15.80 5.17
C GLU A 103 3.15 -16.40 6.60
N GLN A 104 4.30 -16.35 7.28
CA GLN A 104 4.50 -16.90 8.62
C GLN A 104 4.39 -15.85 9.73
N VAL A 105 4.49 -14.56 9.38
CA VAL A 105 4.53 -13.43 10.33
C VAL A 105 3.40 -12.45 9.96
N PRO A 106 2.21 -12.55 10.59
CA PRO A 106 1.06 -11.71 10.26
C PRO A 106 1.37 -10.21 10.36
N GLU A 107 2.08 -9.82 11.41
CA GLU A 107 2.46 -8.43 11.72
C GLU A 107 3.55 -7.86 10.78
N LEU A 108 4.09 -8.63 9.84
CA LEU A 108 5.23 -8.20 9.03
C LEU A 108 4.93 -6.93 8.24
N ALA A 109 3.70 -6.76 7.75
CA ALA A 109 3.29 -5.55 7.05
C ALA A 109 3.40 -4.29 7.93
N LEU A 110 2.95 -4.37 9.19
CA LEU A 110 3.07 -3.28 10.16
C LEU A 110 4.54 -3.00 10.49
N ILE A 111 5.33 -4.05 10.74
CA ILE A 111 6.76 -3.92 11.04
C ILE A 111 7.51 -3.26 9.87
N LEU A 112 7.27 -3.70 8.63
CA LEU A 112 7.87 -3.11 7.42
C LEU A 112 7.51 -1.63 7.24
N TRP A 113 6.25 -1.26 7.51
CA TRP A 113 5.77 0.10 7.32
C TRP A 113 6.27 1.07 8.39
N HIS A 114 6.18 0.68 9.66
CA HIS A 114 6.49 1.55 10.80
C HIS A 114 7.97 1.54 11.20
N SER A 115 8.78 0.59 10.72
CA SER A 115 10.23 0.61 10.95
C SER A 115 10.92 1.71 10.15
N PHE A 116 11.69 2.55 10.84
CA PHE A 116 12.34 3.72 10.26
C PHE A 116 13.18 3.38 9.01
N GLY A 117 12.87 4.05 7.89
CA GLY A 117 13.63 3.97 6.65
C GLY A 117 13.44 2.69 5.82
N VAL A 118 12.69 1.69 6.30
CA VAL A 118 12.52 0.40 5.61
C VAL A 118 11.80 0.57 4.27
N MET A 119 10.67 1.28 4.26
CA MET A 119 9.95 1.58 3.01
C MET A 119 10.81 2.35 2.00
N ALA A 120 11.66 3.28 2.45
CA ALA A 120 12.61 3.99 1.60
C ALA A 120 13.70 3.06 1.03
N SER A 121 14.17 2.09 1.81
CA SER A 121 15.10 1.05 1.34
C SER A 121 14.45 0.13 0.31
N LEU A 122 13.18 -0.25 0.47
CA LEU A 122 12.44 -1.05 -0.52
C LEU A 122 12.23 -0.26 -1.84
N LEU A 123 11.92 1.04 -1.76
CA LEU A 123 11.84 1.91 -2.93
C LEU A 123 13.20 2.08 -3.63
N GLN A 124 14.30 2.16 -2.88
CA GLN A 124 15.65 2.23 -3.45
C GLN A 124 15.98 1.00 -4.32
N GLU A 125 15.53 -0.20 -3.92
CA GLU A 125 15.71 -1.43 -4.69
C GLU A 125 14.88 -1.45 -5.99
N ILE A 126 13.73 -0.78 -6.03
CA ILE A 126 12.96 -0.56 -7.26
C ILE A 126 13.72 0.40 -8.18
N ILE A 127 14.12 1.57 -7.66
CA ILE A 127 14.73 2.65 -8.45
C ILE A 127 16.09 2.21 -9.01
N SER A 128 16.87 1.40 -8.28
CA SER A 128 18.15 0.86 -8.78
C SER A 128 18.02 -0.02 -10.03
N VAL A 129 16.82 -0.53 -10.31
CA VAL A 129 16.56 -1.37 -11.49
C VAL A 129 16.16 -0.53 -12.71
N TYR A 130 15.72 0.72 -12.56
CA TYR A 130 15.28 1.55 -13.69
C TYR A 130 16.31 1.70 -14.83
N PRO A 131 17.62 1.89 -14.59
CA PRO A 131 18.62 1.94 -15.66
C PRO A 131 18.76 0.63 -16.45
N LEU A 132 18.32 -0.50 -15.90
CA LEU A 132 18.41 -1.84 -16.52
C LEU A 132 17.19 -2.19 -17.37
N LEU A 133 16.16 -1.34 -17.39
CA LEU A 133 14.94 -1.57 -18.16
C LEU A 133 15.11 -1.20 -19.63
N ASN A 134 15.81 -0.09 -19.90
CA ASN A 134 16.07 0.45 -21.23
C ASN A 134 17.51 1.00 -21.36
N PRO A 135 18.40 0.36 -22.13
CA PRO A 135 18.20 -0.90 -22.84
C PRO A 135 17.94 -2.07 -21.88
N SER A 136 17.32 -3.15 -22.37
CA SER A 136 16.85 -4.26 -21.52
C SER A 136 17.98 -5.17 -21.01
N GLN A 137 18.74 -4.68 -20.03
CA GLN A 137 19.94 -5.30 -19.45
C GLN A 137 19.69 -6.04 -18.12
N LEU A 138 18.44 -6.16 -17.67
CA LEU A 138 18.09 -6.82 -16.41
C LEU A 138 18.57 -8.28 -16.33
N THR A 139 19.49 -8.55 -15.40
CA THR A 139 19.98 -9.90 -15.12
C THR A 139 19.00 -10.70 -14.25
N ALA A 140 19.13 -12.04 -14.25
CA ALA A 140 18.34 -12.90 -13.39
C ALA A 140 18.56 -12.62 -11.89
N ALA A 141 19.80 -12.32 -11.47
CA ALA A 141 20.11 -11.96 -10.09
C ALA A 141 19.44 -10.65 -9.66
N ALA A 142 19.57 -9.59 -10.48
CA ALA A 142 18.94 -8.30 -10.21
C ALA A 142 17.40 -8.40 -10.18
N SER A 143 16.80 -9.15 -11.11
CA SER A 143 15.37 -9.46 -11.12
C SER A 143 14.93 -10.19 -9.84
N ASN A 144 15.63 -11.25 -9.43
CA ASN A 144 15.30 -11.98 -8.20
C ASN A 144 15.38 -11.09 -6.95
N ARG A 145 16.42 -10.26 -6.85
CA ARG A 145 16.63 -9.32 -5.75
C ARG A 145 15.49 -8.30 -5.63
N VAL A 146 15.12 -7.62 -6.71
CA VAL A 146 14.00 -6.66 -6.67
C VAL A 146 12.66 -7.36 -6.47
N CYS A 147 12.46 -8.57 -7.01
CA CYS A 147 11.24 -9.34 -6.78
C CYS A 147 11.06 -9.73 -5.29
N ASN A 148 12.13 -9.94 -4.53
CA ASN A 148 12.03 -10.08 -3.07
C ASN A 148 11.50 -8.79 -2.40
N ALA A 149 11.99 -7.61 -2.81
CA ALA A 149 11.46 -6.33 -2.33
C ALA A 149 9.98 -6.14 -2.73
N LEU A 150 9.61 -6.48 -3.97
CA LEU A 150 8.21 -6.44 -4.44
C LEU A 150 7.31 -7.40 -3.64
N ALA A 151 7.80 -8.58 -3.23
CA ALA A 151 7.04 -9.50 -2.39
C ALA A 151 6.77 -8.95 -0.98
N LEU A 152 7.68 -8.12 -0.43
CA LEU A 152 7.46 -7.39 0.83
C LEU A 152 6.46 -6.24 0.63
N LEU A 153 6.55 -5.49 -0.46
CA LEU A 153 5.57 -4.46 -0.81
C LEU A 153 4.17 -5.07 -1.07
N GLN A 154 4.09 -6.29 -1.61
CA GLN A 154 2.84 -7.04 -1.74
C GLN A 154 2.22 -7.37 -0.36
N CYS A 155 3.05 -7.72 0.63
CA CYS A 155 2.60 -7.93 2.01
C CYS A 155 1.98 -6.64 2.58
N VAL A 156 2.70 -5.52 2.50
CA VAL A 156 2.24 -4.19 2.93
C VAL A 156 0.94 -3.74 2.23
N ALA A 157 0.83 -3.97 0.92
CA ALA A 157 -0.38 -3.66 0.14
C ALA A 157 -1.59 -4.56 0.49
N SER A 158 -1.32 -5.78 0.97
CA SER A 158 -2.36 -6.76 1.32
C SER A 158 -2.97 -6.52 2.70
N HIS A 159 -2.21 -6.02 3.67
CA HIS A 159 -2.64 -5.82 5.06
C HIS A 159 -3.61 -4.63 5.19
N THR A 160 -4.62 -4.72 6.07
CA THR A 160 -5.70 -3.72 6.17
C THR A 160 -5.18 -2.33 6.51
N ASP A 161 -4.30 -2.25 7.49
CA ASP A 161 -3.99 -0.99 8.16
C ASP A 161 -2.91 -0.19 7.41
N THR A 162 -2.09 -0.86 6.59
CA THR A 162 -1.04 -0.24 5.77
C THR A 162 -1.46 0.00 4.34
N ARG A 163 -2.55 -0.60 3.84
CA ARG A 163 -2.99 -0.49 2.44
C ARG A 163 -3.30 0.94 2.03
N THR A 164 -4.10 1.67 2.81
CA THR A 164 -4.44 3.08 2.51
C THR A 164 -3.21 3.96 2.65
N LEU A 165 -2.29 3.68 3.60
CA LEU A 165 -1.03 4.40 3.73
C LEU A 165 -0.11 4.17 2.51
N PHE A 166 -0.03 2.93 2.01
CA PHE A 166 0.70 2.54 0.81
C PHE A 166 0.15 3.18 -0.47
N LEU A 167 -1.19 3.28 -0.57
CA LEU A 167 -1.88 3.95 -1.67
C LEU A 167 -1.60 5.47 -1.64
N ASN A 168 -1.76 6.11 -0.48
CA ASN A 168 -1.55 7.54 -0.28
C ASN A 168 -0.09 7.96 -0.46
N ALA A 169 0.87 7.05 -0.18
CA ALA A 169 2.28 7.24 -0.50
C ALA A 169 2.60 7.08 -2.00
N HIS A 170 1.61 6.82 -2.87
CA HIS A 170 1.74 6.67 -4.32
C HIS A 170 2.75 5.59 -4.77
N ILE A 171 3.09 4.64 -3.88
CA ILE A 171 4.04 3.55 -4.12
C ILE A 171 3.71 2.71 -5.38
N PRO A 172 2.44 2.43 -5.74
CA PRO A 172 2.12 1.71 -6.97
C PRO A 172 2.73 2.30 -8.25
N LEU A 173 2.91 3.62 -8.32
CA LEU A 173 3.44 4.31 -9.51
C LEU A 173 4.89 3.92 -9.81
N PHE A 174 5.67 3.60 -8.78
CA PHE A 174 7.05 3.12 -8.93
C PHE A 174 7.13 1.76 -9.65
N LEU A 175 6.02 1.03 -9.76
CA LEU A 175 5.95 -0.27 -10.43
C LEU A 175 5.58 -0.16 -11.91
N TYR A 176 5.05 0.97 -12.37
CA TYR A 176 4.58 1.13 -13.74
C TYR A 176 5.70 1.08 -14.79
N PRO A 177 6.93 1.59 -14.54
CA PRO A 177 8.06 1.34 -15.43
C PRO A 177 8.33 -0.15 -15.67
N PHE A 178 8.13 -1.00 -14.66
CA PHE A 178 8.28 -2.46 -14.80
C PHE A 178 7.18 -3.08 -15.65
N LEU A 179 5.92 -2.68 -15.42
CA LEU A 179 4.76 -3.14 -16.20
C LEU A 179 4.82 -2.69 -17.67
N ASN A 180 5.41 -1.53 -17.94
CA ASN A 180 5.55 -0.98 -19.29
C ASN A 180 6.60 -1.73 -20.17
N THR A 181 7.47 -2.54 -19.56
CA THR A 181 8.52 -3.29 -20.29
C THR A 181 7.93 -4.30 -21.29
N THR A 182 8.61 -4.52 -22.42
CA THR A 182 8.16 -5.43 -23.50
C THR A 182 9.01 -6.69 -23.67
N SER A 183 10.26 -6.70 -23.19
CA SER A 183 11.19 -7.86 -23.27
C SER A 183 10.53 -9.15 -22.76
N LYS A 184 10.71 -10.26 -23.50
CA LYS A 184 10.15 -11.59 -23.19
C LYS A 184 11.14 -12.51 -22.47
N SER A 185 12.31 -12.01 -22.10
CA SER A 185 13.28 -12.78 -21.31
C SER A 185 12.74 -13.06 -19.90
N ARG A 186 13.14 -14.21 -19.33
CA ARG A 186 12.68 -14.69 -18.01
C ARG A 186 12.80 -13.64 -16.87
N PRO A 187 13.88 -12.82 -16.77
CA PRO A 187 13.97 -11.77 -15.75
C PRO A 187 12.88 -10.70 -15.86
N PHE A 188 12.49 -10.32 -17.08
CA PHE A 188 11.44 -9.32 -17.32
C PHE A 188 10.03 -9.89 -17.14
N GLU A 189 9.76 -11.13 -17.57
CA GLU A 189 8.49 -11.82 -17.28
C GLU A 189 8.27 -11.96 -15.76
N TYR A 190 9.30 -12.37 -15.01
CA TYR A 190 9.20 -12.50 -13.55
C TYR A 190 9.01 -11.14 -12.85
N LEU A 191 9.70 -10.10 -13.31
CA LEU A 191 9.54 -8.74 -12.81
C LEU A 191 8.12 -8.22 -13.03
N ARG A 192 7.55 -8.38 -14.23
CA ARG A 192 6.16 -8.00 -14.53
C ARG A 192 5.16 -8.77 -13.68
N LEU A 193 5.29 -10.09 -13.59
CA LEU A 193 4.39 -10.94 -12.80
C LEU A 193 4.39 -10.55 -11.32
N THR A 194 5.56 -10.30 -10.73
CA THR A 194 5.67 -9.90 -9.31
C THR A 194 5.11 -8.50 -9.08
N SER A 195 5.35 -7.57 -10.01
CA SER A 195 4.78 -6.21 -9.97
C SER A 195 3.25 -6.22 -10.05
N LEU A 196 2.69 -7.03 -10.97
CA LEU A 196 1.24 -7.27 -11.04
C LEU A 196 0.70 -7.91 -9.75
N GLY A 197 1.49 -8.74 -9.06
CA GLY A 197 1.14 -9.31 -7.76
C GLY A 197 0.87 -8.25 -6.68
N VAL A 198 1.62 -7.15 -6.68
CA VAL A 198 1.40 -6.01 -5.76
C VAL A 198 0.08 -5.30 -6.08
N ILE A 199 -0.15 -4.95 -7.36
CA ILE A 199 -1.40 -4.30 -7.79
C ILE A 199 -2.62 -5.21 -7.54
N GLY A 200 -2.47 -6.51 -7.82
CA GLY A 200 -3.47 -7.54 -7.54
C GLY A 200 -3.82 -7.68 -6.06
N ALA A 201 -2.88 -7.41 -5.15
CA ALA A 201 -3.15 -7.41 -3.71
C ALA A 201 -4.00 -6.20 -3.27
N LEU A 202 -3.77 -5.02 -3.86
CA LEU A 202 -4.56 -3.81 -3.58
C LEU A 202 -6.03 -4.01 -3.96
N VAL A 203 -6.29 -4.42 -5.21
CA VAL A 203 -7.66 -4.60 -5.75
C VAL A 203 -8.40 -5.82 -5.19
N LYS A 204 -7.73 -6.68 -4.40
CA LYS A 204 -8.36 -7.88 -3.84
C LYS A 204 -9.51 -7.56 -2.88
N ASN A 205 -9.43 -6.43 -2.19
CA ASN A 205 -10.31 -6.03 -1.09
C ASN A 205 -11.50 -5.14 -1.52
N ASP A 206 -11.76 -5.01 -2.83
CA ASP A 206 -12.96 -4.33 -3.37
C ASP A 206 -13.16 -2.88 -2.88
N SER A 207 -12.04 -2.17 -2.64
CA SER A 207 -12.07 -0.75 -2.25
C SER A 207 -12.17 0.16 -3.48
N SER A 208 -13.26 0.91 -3.59
CA SER A 208 -13.46 1.92 -4.64
C SER A 208 -12.42 3.05 -4.60
N GLU A 209 -11.79 3.33 -3.45
CA GLU A 209 -10.66 4.28 -3.33
C GLU A 209 -9.45 3.78 -4.15
N VAL A 210 -9.13 2.49 -4.02
CA VAL A 210 -8.07 1.83 -4.81
C VAL A 210 -8.41 1.84 -6.29
N ILE A 211 -9.68 1.56 -6.66
CA ILE A 211 -10.11 1.60 -8.06
C ILE A 211 -9.98 3.02 -8.62
N ASN A 212 -10.50 4.04 -7.92
CA ASN A 212 -10.41 5.43 -8.34
C ASN A 212 -8.96 5.89 -8.54
N PHE A 213 -8.06 5.59 -7.59
CA PHE A 213 -6.62 5.82 -7.75
C PHE A 213 -6.10 5.20 -9.05
N LEU A 214 -6.32 3.91 -9.26
CA LEU A 214 -5.83 3.15 -10.41
C LEU A 214 -6.38 3.64 -11.76
N LEU A 215 -7.60 4.17 -11.78
CA LEU A 215 -8.19 4.80 -12.96
C LEU A 215 -7.48 6.13 -13.30
N THR A 216 -7.23 6.97 -12.30
CA THR A 216 -6.54 8.26 -12.49
C THR A 216 -5.07 8.12 -12.91
N THR A 217 -4.49 6.93 -12.77
CA THR A 217 -3.07 6.66 -13.00
C THR A 217 -2.82 5.72 -14.20
N GLU A 218 -3.82 5.48 -15.05
CA GLU A 218 -3.68 4.71 -16.31
C GLU A 218 -3.22 3.24 -16.16
N ILE A 219 -3.67 2.51 -15.13
CA ILE A 219 -3.33 1.07 -15.02
C ILE A 219 -3.90 0.24 -16.18
N ILE A 220 -5.05 0.64 -16.74
CA ILE A 220 -5.80 -0.15 -17.72
C ILE A 220 -4.97 -0.41 -18.99
N PRO A 221 -4.38 0.60 -19.68
CA PRO A 221 -3.47 0.38 -20.81
C PRO A 221 -2.32 -0.61 -20.53
N LEU A 222 -1.74 -0.57 -19.32
CA LEU A 222 -0.66 -1.49 -18.92
C LEU A 222 -1.18 -2.92 -18.78
N CYS A 223 -2.32 -3.11 -18.10
CA CYS A 223 -2.93 -4.44 -17.98
C CYS A 223 -3.38 -5.01 -19.33
N LEU A 224 -4.00 -4.21 -20.20
CA LEU A 224 -4.44 -4.65 -21.53
C LEU A 224 -3.27 -5.15 -22.39
N ARG A 225 -2.13 -4.44 -22.42
CA ARG A 225 -0.93 -4.86 -23.16
C ARG A 225 -0.35 -6.19 -22.64
N ILE A 226 -0.42 -6.42 -21.33
CA ILE A 226 0.02 -7.67 -20.70
C ILE A 226 -0.99 -8.80 -20.95
N MET A 227 -2.30 -8.53 -20.92
CA MET A 227 -3.36 -9.47 -21.29
C MET A 227 -3.22 -9.97 -22.73
N GLU A 228 -2.81 -9.09 -23.65
CA GLU A 228 -2.59 -9.45 -25.05
C GLU A 228 -1.31 -10.28 -25.26
N THR A 229 -0.16 -9.83 -24.74
CA THR A 229 1.15 -10.38 -25.12
C THR A 229 1.96 -11.09 -24.02
N GLY A 230 1.54 -11.03 -22.75
CA GLY A 230 2.31 -11.57 -21.62
C GLY A 230 2.32 -13.09 -21.52
N SER A 231 3.14 -13.64 -20.61
CA SER A 231 3.01 -15.03 -20.16
C SER A 231 1.60 -15.34 -19.59
N GLU A 232 1.15 -16.59 -19.66
CA GLU A 232 -0.18 -17.02 -19.18
C GLU A 232 -0.48 -16.59 -17.73
N LEU A 233 0.52 -16.71 -16.84
CA LEU A 233 0.42 -16.25 -15.45
C LEU A 233 0.25 -14.74 -15.37
N SER A 234 1.00 -13.96 -16.17
CA SER A 234 0.88 -12.51 -16.21
C SER A 234 -0.46 -12.07 -16.80
N LYS A 235 -0.94 -12.72 -17.88
CA LYS A 235 -2.28 -12.54 -18.44
C LYS A 235 -3.35 -12.77 -17.37
N THR A 236 -3.21 -13.83 -16.58
CA THR A 236 -4.14 -14.21 -15.51
C THR A 236 -4.23 -13.16 -14.40
N VAL A 237 -3.10 -12.58 -13.96
CA VAL A 237 -3.13 -11.52 -12.94
C VAL A 237 -3.62 -10.19 -13.53
N ALA A 238 -3.23 -9.86 -14.76
CA ALA A 238 -3.66 -8.63 -15.43
C ALA A 238 -5.18 -8.62 -15.69
N ILE A 239 -5.77 -9.72 -16.19
CA ILE A 239 -7.23 -9.81 -16.36
C ILE A 239 -7.97 -9.84 -15.01
N PHE A 240 -7.39 -10.41 -13.96
CA PHE A 240 -7.96 -10.32 -12.61
C PHE A 240 -8.05 -8.86 -12.12
N ILE A 241 -7.02 -8.04 -12.37
CA ILE A 241 -7.04 -6.60 -12.04
C ILE A 241 -8.11 -5.87 -12.85
N VAL A 242 -8.18 -6.08 -14.18
CA VAL A 242 -9.21 -5.48 -15.04
C VAL A 242 -10.62 -5.94 -14.64
N GLN A 243 -10.79 -7.21 -14.25
CA GLN A 243 -12.07 -7.72 -13.75
C GLN A 243 -12.48 -7.04 -12.43
N LYS A 244 -11.54 -6.82 -11.50
CA LYS A 244 -11.81 -6.09 -10.25
C LYS A 244 -12.19 -4.62 -10.50
N ILE A 245 -11.54 -3.96 -11.46
CA ILE A 245 -11.93 -2.61 -11.91
C ILE A 245 -13.34 -2.63 -12.50
N LEU A 246 -13.66 -3.59 -13.38
CA LEU A 246 -15.01 -3.70 -13.97
C LEU A 246 -16.10 -4.01 -12.95
N LEU A 247 -15.81 -4.75 -11.88
CA LEU A 247 -16.79 -5.07 -10.84
C LEU A 247 -17.24 -3.83 -10.06
N ASP A 248 -16.35 -2.86 -9.84
CA ASP A 248 -16.67 -1.57 -9.25
C ASP A 248 -17.46 -0.67 -10.22
N ASP A 249 -18.47 0.06 -9.72
CA ASP A 249 -19.35 0.89 -10.57
C ASP A 249 -18.61 2.09 -11.20
N ILE A 250 -17.61 2.67 -10.52
CA ILE A 250 -16.78 3.76 -11.06
C ILE A 250 -15.92 3.21 -12.19
N GLY A 251 -15.33 2.03 -12.00
CA GLY A 251 -14.53 1.36 -13.03
C GLY A 251 -15.32 0.92 -14.26
N LEU A 252 -16.53 0.37 -14.08
CA LEU A 252 -17.45 0.08 -15.19
C LEU A 252 -17.85 1.38 -15.93
N ALA A 253 -18.25 2.42 -15.20
CA ALA A 253 -18.62 3.70 -15.79
C ALA A 253 -17.46 4.34 -16.58
N TYR A 254 -16.23 4.26 -16.06
CA TYR A 254 -15.02 4.77 -16.72
C TYR A 254 -14.70 4.06 -18.04
N ILE A 255 -14.75 2.72 -18.04
CA ILE A 255 -14.45 1.89 -19.23
C ILE A 255 -15.54 2.10 -20.29
N CYS A 256 -16.80 2.11 -19.87
CA CYS A 256 -17.94 2.34 -20.76
C CYS A 256 -18.23 3.84 -21.02
N GLN A 257 -17.35 4.76 -20.62
CA GLN A 257 -17.58 6.20 -20.76
C GLN A 257 -17.55 6.64 -22.23
N THR A 258 -16.55 6.17 -22.98
CA THR A 258 -16.30 6.50 -24.39
C THR A 258 -16.16 5.24 -25.23
N TYR A 259 -16.37 5.34 -26.54
CA TYR A 259 -16.28 4.20 -27.45
C TYR A 259 -14.86 3.64 -27.53
N GLU A 260 -13.83 4.49 -27.48
CA GLU A 260 -12.43 4.10 -27.57
C GLU A 260 -11.99 3.24 -26.39
N ARG A 261 -12.40 3.61 -25.16
CA ARG A 261 -12.09 2.84 -23.95
C ARG A 261 -12.78 1.48 -23.94
N PHE A 262 -14.07 1.46 -24.27
CA PHE A 262 -14.83 0.21 -24.40
C PHE A 262 -14.21 -0.69 -25.49
N TYR A 263 -13.90 -0.13 -26.66
CA TYR A 263 -13.34 -0.87 -27.79
C TYR A 263 -11.93 -1.42 -27.47
N ALA A 264 -11.08 -0.66 -26.79
CA ALA A 264 -9.76 -1.14 -26.35
C ALA A 264 -9.86 -2.36 -25.42
N VAL A 265 -10.78 -2.35 -24.45
CA VAL A 265 -11.02 -3.49 -23.55
C VAL A 265 -11.67 -4.65 -24.32
N GLY A 266 -12.69 -4.37 -25.13
CA GLY A 266 -13.44 -5.37 -25.90
C GLY A 266 -12.58 -6.13 -26.89
N THR A 267 -11.75 -5.43 -27.68
CA THR A 267 -10.84 -6.05 -28.66
C THR A 267 -9.83 -6.98 -27.98
N VAL A 268 -9.22 -6.58 -26.86
CA VAL A 268 -8.27 -7.45 -26.15
C VAL A 268 -8.98 -8.68 -25.55
N LEU A 269 -10.17 -8.53 -24.98
CA LEU A 269 -10.97 -9.67 -24.51
C LEU A 269 -11.34 -10.62 -25.66
N SER A 270 -11.72 -10.10 -26.82
CA SER A 270 -12.02 -10.90 -28.02
C SER A 270 -10.78 -11.64 -28.55
N ASN A 271 -9.62 -10.98 -28.59
CA ASN A 271 -8.34 -11.60 -28.94
C ASN A 271 -7.99 -12.74 -27.96
N MET A 272 -8.28 -12.57 -26.67
CA MET A 272 -8.11 -13.64 -25.67
C MET A 272 -9.09 -14.80 -25.89
N VAL A 273 -10.35 -14.55 -26.27
CA VAL A 273 -11.29 -15.64 -26.61
C VAL A 273 -10.74 -16.49 -27.76
N GLY A 274 -10.24 -15.85 -28.83
CA GLY A 274 -9.65 -16.57 -29.97
C GLY A 274 -8.50 -17.48 -29.54
N GLN A 275 -7.58 -16.98 -28.72
CA GLN A 275 -6.46 -17.78 -28.18
C GLN A 275 -6.92 -18.93 -27.26
N LEU A 276 -8.06 -18.78 -26.59
CA LEU A 276 -8.59 -19.79 -25.66
C LEU A 276 -9.25 -20.99 -26.35
N VAL A 277 -9.63 -20.88 -27.63
CA VAL A 277 -10.16 -22.00 -28.42
C VAL A 277 -9.11 -23.13 -28.49
N ASP A 278 -7.86 -22.77 -28.81
CA ASP A 278 -6.75 -23.72 -28.89
C ASP A 278 -6.16 -24.07 -27.52
N GLN A 279 -5.97 -23.06 -26.65
CA GLN A 279 -5.25 -23.23 -25.37
C GLN A 279 -6.11 -23.86 -24.26
N GLN A 280 -7.44 -23.69 -24.32
CA GLN A 280 -8.42 -24.22 -23.37
C GLN A 280 -8.14 -23.88 -21.88
N THR A 281 -7.42 -22.79 -21.61
CA THR A 281 -7.04 -22.34 -20.26
C THR A 281 -8.27 -21.86 -19.46
N VAL A 282 -8.94 -22.78 -18.77
CA VAL A 282 -10.17 -22.56 -17.97
C VAL A 282 -10.10 -21.31 -17.08
N ARG A 283 -8.96 -21.07 -16.43
CA ARG A 283 -8.78 -19.94 -15.50
C ARG A 283 -8.87 -18.58 -16.21
N LEU A 284 -8.30 -18.45 -17.40
CA LEU A 284 -8.39 -17.24 -18.21
C LEU A 284 -9.82 -17.05 -18.75
N LEU A 285 -10.41 -18.12 -19.30
CA LEU A 285 -11.79 -18.11 -19.80
C LEU A 285 -12.78 -17.63 -18.73
N LYS A 286 -12.64 -18.11 -17.49
CA LYS A 286 -13.43 -17.69 -16.33
C LYS A 286 -13.37 -16.19 -16.05
N HIS A 287 -12.20 -15.56 -16.21
CA HIS A 287 -12.06 -14.11 -16.06
C HIS A 287 -12.66 -13.36 -17.27
N VAL A 288 -12.43 -13.85 -18.50
CA VAL A 288 -12.97 -13.26 -19.74
C VAL A 288 -14.50 -13.23 -19.73
N VAL A 289 -15.15 -14.36 -19.42
CA VAL A 289 -16.62 -14.47 -19.32
C VAL A 289 -17.19 -13.48 -18.29
N ARG A 290 -16.50 -13.31 -17.14
CA ARG A 290 -16.93 -12.35 -16.10
C ARG A 290 -16.74 -10.90 -16.50
N CYS A 291 -15.70 -10.58 -17.26
CA CYS A 291 -15.53 -9.23 -17.82
C CYS A 291 -16.65 -8.90 -18.81
N PHE A 292 -16.96 -9.81 -19.74
CA PHE A 292 -18.08 -9.61 -20.68
C PHE A 292 -19.44 -9.53 -19.99
N LEU A 293 -19.71 -10.41 -19.00
CA LEU A 293 -20.93 -10.35 -18.19
C LEU A 293 -21.09 -8.98 -17.53
N ARG A 294 -20.05 -8.49 -16.85
CA ARG A 294 -20.09 -7.18 -16.17
C ARG A 294 -20.19 -6.01 -17.14
N LEU A 295 -19.56 -6.09 -18.32
CA LEU A 295 -19.76 -5.10 -19.39
C LEU A 295 -21.22 -5.05 -19.87
N SER A 296 -21.94 -6.19 -19.87
CA SER A 296 -23.35 -6.25 -20.29
C SER A 296 -24.33 -5.56 -19.32
N ASP A 297 -23.90 -5.21 -18.09
CA ASP A 297 -24.72 -4.43 -17.16
C ASP A 297 -24.93 -3.00 -17.68
N ASN A 298 -23.91 -2.42 -18.35
CA ASN A 298 -23.99 -1.10 -18.95
C ASN A 298 -24.76 -1.13 -20.28
N ALA A 299 -25.83 -0.33 -20.40
CA ALA A 299 -26.71 -0.35 -21.58
C ALA A 299 -25.99 -0.10 -22.92
N ARG A 300 -25.03 0.83 -22.97
CA ARG A 300 -24.29 1.15 -24.21
C ARG A 300 -23.34 0.03 -24.61
N ALA A 301 -22.63 -0.55 -23.64
CA ALA A 301 -21.76 -1.70 -23.89
C ALA A 301 -22.57 -2.97 -24.24
N ARG A 302 -23.73 -3.18 -23.61
CA ARG A 302 -24.67 -4.27 -23.92
C ARG A 302 -25.11 -4.24 -25.38
N GLU A 303 -25.50 -3.07 -25.90
CA GLU A 303 -25.85 -2.90 -27.31
C GLU A 303 -24.69 -3.28 -28.24
N ALA A 304 -23.49 -2.75 -27.98
CA ALA A 304 -22.30 -3.08 -28.77
C ALA A 304 -21.96 -4.59 -28.72
N LEU A 305 -22.08 -5.23 -27.55
CA LEU A 305 -21.84 -6.67 -27.38
C LEU A 305 -22.84 -7.57 -28.11
N ARG A 306 -24.07 -7.10 -28.41
CA ARG A 306 -24.98 -7.83 -29.31
C ARG A 306 -24.39 -7.97 -30.72
N GLN A 307 -23.57 -7.01 -31.14
CA GLN A 307 -22.93 -7.02 -32.45
C GLN A 307 -21.54 -7.67 -32.42
N CYS A 308 -20.75 -7.44 -31.36
CA CYS A 308 -19.31 -7.79 -31.34
C CYS A 308 -18.88 -8.87 -30.32
N LEU A 309 -19.79 -9.53 -29.59
CA LEU A 309 -19.39 -10.67 -28.73
C LEU A 309 -18.84 -11.82 -29.60
N PRO A 310 -17.65 -12.38 -29.31
CA PRO A 310 -17.05 -13.48 -30.06
C PRO A 310 -17.95 -14.71 -30.20
N GLU A 311 -17.98 -15.30 -31.40
CA GLU A 311 -18.74 -16.51 -31.72
C GLU A 311 -18.45 -17.71 -30.80
N PRO A 312 -17.19 -18.01 -30.38
CA PRO A 312 -16.91 -19.10 -29.45
C PRO A 312 -17.55 -18.97 -28.05
N LEU A 313 -18.07 -17.78 -27.69
CA LEU A 313 -18.86 -17.57 -26.47
C LEU A 313 -20.38 -17.70 -26.69
N ARG A 314 -20.83 -17.76 -27.93
CA ARG A 314 -22.24 -17.91 -28.33
C ARG A 314 -22.59 -19.35 -28.68
N ASP A 315 -21.61 -20.10 -29.18
CA ASP A 315 -21.78 -21.49 -29.63
C ASP A 315 -21.38 -22.51 -28.54
N ALA A 316 -21.21 -23.78 -28.95
CA ALA A 316 -20.85 -24.87 -28.06
C ALA A 316 -19.34 -25.02 -27.80
N THR A 317 -18.46 -24.16 -28.35
CA THR A 317 -16.99 -24.34 -28.37
C THR A 317 -16.40 -24.64 -26.99
N PHE A 318 -16.78 -23.89 -25.97
CA PHE A 318 -16.27 -24.09 -24.60
C PHE A 318 -17.07 -25.08 -23.75
N SER A 319 -18.04 -25.83 -24.30
CA SER A 319 -18.92 -26.71 -23.52
C SER A 319 -18.18 -27.83 -22.78
N SER A 320 -17.14 -28.37 -23.40
CA SER A 320 -16.24 -29.39 -22.82
C SER A 320 -15.35 -28.78 -21.72
N VAL A 321 -14.68 -27.68 -22.04
CA VAL A 321 -13.77 -26.93 -21.15
C VAL A 321 -14.48 -26.46 -19.87
N LEU A 322 -15.74 -26.04 -20.01
CA LEU A 322 -16.57 -25.57 -18.90
C LEU A 322 -17.39 -26.68 -18.23
N ARG A 323 -17.24 -27.96 -18.62
CA ARG A 323 -18.12 -29.06 -18.15
C ARG A 323 -18.29 -29.04 -16.63
N ASP A 324 -17.17 -28.89 -15.93
CA ASP A 324 -17.06 -29.04 -14.48
C ASP A 324 -16.98 -27.67 -13.74
N ASP A 325 -17.05 -26.53 -14.44
CA ASP A 325 -17.17 -25.17 -13.84
C ASP A 325 -18.59 -24.60 -13.99
N ALA A 326 -19.49 -25.10 -13.16
CA ALA A 326 -20.89 -24.66 -13.11
C ALA A 326 -21.04 -23.15 -12.82
N ALA A 327 -20.10 -22.52 -12.12
CA ALA A 327 -20.15 -21.10 -11.83
C ALA A 327 -19.90 -20.27 -13.10
N THR A 328 -18.89 -20.63 -13.88
CA THR A 328 -18.58 -19.94 -15.16
C THR A 328 -19.65 -20.22 -16.21
N LYS A 329 -20.21 -21.44 -16.28
CA LYS A 329 -21.39 -21.75 -17.11
C LYS A 329 -22.57 -20.83 -16.82
N ARG A 330 -22.93 -20.62 -15.55
CA ARG A 330 -24.02 -19.68 -15.18
C ARG A 330 -23.70 -18.24 -15.57
N CYS A 331 -22.45 -17.79 -15.43
CA CYS A 331 -22.03 -16.45 -15.86
C CYS A 331 -22.20 -16.28 -17.39
N LEU A 332 -21.82 -17.30 -18.17
CA LEU A 332 -21.96 -17.27 -19.63
C LEU A 332 -23.43 -17.30 -20.07
N ALA A 333 -24.25 -18.14 -19.44
CA ALA A 333 -25.69 -18.18 -19.70
C ALA A 333 -26.36 -16.83 -19.39
N GLN A 334 -26.03 -16.19 -18.25
CA GLN A 334 -26.56 -14.87 -17.91
C GLN A 334 -26.12 -13.79 -18.91
N LEU A 335 -24.87 -13.82 -19.37
CA LEU A 335 -24.38 -12.93 -20.42
C LEU A 335 -25.21 -13.07 -21.71
N LEU A 336 -25.48 -14.31 -22.14
CA LEU A 336 -26.28 -14.54 -23.34
C LEU A 336 -27.74 -14.07 -23.16
N ILE A 337 -28.34 -14.27 -21.98
CA ILE A 337 -29.68 -13.75 -21.63
C ILE A 337 -29.70 -12.21 -21.69
N ASN A 338 -28.73 -11.55 -21.06
CA ASN A 338 -28.60 -10.08 -21.09
C ASN A 338 -28.50 -9.54 -22.53
N LEU A 339 -27.94 -10.31 -23.47
CA LEU A 339 -27.82 -9.91 -24.88
C LEU A 339 -29.05 -10.28 -25.72
N SER A 340 -29.81 -11.32 -25.36
CA SER A 340 -31.06 -11.68 -26.05
C SER A 340 -32.23 -10.76 -25.70
N ASP A 341 -32.20 -10.12 -24.53
CA ASP A 341 -33.28 -9.23 -24.10
C ASP A 341 -33.28 -7.94 -24.93
N ASN A 342 -34.20 -7.90 -25.89
CA ASN A 342 -34.62 -6.70 -26.60
C ASN A 342 -35.51 -5.82 -25.69
N VAL A 343 -34.92 -5.27 -24.63
CA VAL A 343 -35.53 -4.16 -23.90
C VAL A 343 -35.47 -2.93 -24.81
N ALA A 344 -36.47 -2.80 -25.67
CA ALA A 344 -36.84 -1.51 -26.21
C ALA A 344 -37.21 -0.63 -25.01
N GLU A 345 -36.45 0.43 -24.77
CA GLU A 345 -36.89 1.45 -23.81
C GLU A 345 -38.25 1.97 -24.26
N PRO A 346 -39.23 2.12 -23.34
CA PRO A 346 -40.53 2.65 -23.70
C PRO A 346 -40.35 4.10 -24.14
N SER A 347 -40.41 4.32 -25.46
CA SER A 347 -40.35 5.63 -26.09
C SER A 347 -41.30 6.57 -25.36
N HIS A 348 -40.77 7.63 -24.76
CA HIS A 348 -41.58 8.69 -24.16
C HIS A 348 -42.25 9.52 -25.26
N ASN A 349 -43.20 8.89 -25.95
CA ASN A 349 -44.11 9.53 -26.89
C ASN A 349 -45.17 10.28 -26.06
N GLN A 350 -44.78 11.44 -25.52
CA GLN A 350 -45.75 12.43 -25.07
C GLN A 350 -46.53 12.90 -26.30
N PRO A 351 -47.86 12.68 -26.38
CA PRO A 351 -48.65 13.32 -27.41
C PRO A 351 -48.71 14.82 -27.10
N LEU A 352 -48.32 15.63 -28.09
CA LEU A 352 -48.57 17.08 -28.06
C LEU A 352 -50.08 17.30 -27.98
N LEU A 353 -50.54 17.87 -26.88
CA LEU A 353 -51.89 18.40 -26.73
C LEU A 353 -51.83 19.93 -26.84
N HIS A 354 -52.58 20.42 -27.84
CA HIS A 354 -52.93 21.79 -28.22
C HIS A 354 -52.52 22.96 -27.31
#